data_AF-A0A821QI71-F1
#
_entry.id   AF-A0A821QI71-F1
#
_cell.length_a   1.000
_cell.length_b   1.000
_cell.length_c   1.000
_cell.angle_alpha   90.00
_cell.angle_beta   90.00
_cell.angle_gamma   90.00
#
_symmetry.space_group_name_H-M   'P 1'
#
loop_
_entity.id
_entity.type
_entity.pdbx_description
1 polymer ?
#
loop_
_entity_poly.entity_id
_entity_poly.type
_entity_poly.pdbx_seq_one_letter_code
_entity_poly.pdbx_strand_id
1 'polypeptide(L)'
;MTTIILSTNYEYMDKESIDKDLFCDYCNNPLADPISTPYNHTFCRGCIESEFKKSGSTCAKAECKNKSTTMNDLIPITERIVLNMLDRLPVKCTVCGTLNIQRGSFEQHAAKFCSKLTVNCPAADLECPWS
;
A
#
# COMPACT_ATOMS: atom_id res chain seq x y z
N MET A 1 -12.56 1.76 12.94
CA MET A 1 -12.67 1.10 11.62
C MET A 1 -11.42 1.46 10.85
N THR A 2 -10.39 0.61 10.92
CA THR A 2 -9.08 0.91 10.33
C THR A 2 -9.01 0.24 8.98
N THR A 3 -9.42 0.98 7.96
CA THR A 3 -9.39 0.51 6.58
C THR A 3 -7.94 0.49 6.10
N ILE A 4 -7.35 -0.70 6.12
CA ILE A 4 -6.25 -1.04 5.22
C ILE A 4 -6.86 -1.07 3.82
N ILE A 5 -7.03 0.11 3.21
CA ILE A 5 -7.46 0.26 1.83
C ILE A 5 -6.33 0.98 1.09
N LEU A 6 -5.42 0.20 0.55
CA LEU A 6 -4.63 0.62 -0.61
C LEU A 6 -5.05 -0.17 -1.86
N SER A 7 -6.16 -0.92 -1.78
CA SER A 7 -6.51 -1.96 -2.75
C SER A 7 -7.97 -1.98 -3.20
N THR A 8 -8.83 -1.01 -2.85
CA THR A 8 -10.24 -1.09 -3.28
C THR A 8 -10.49 -0.60 -4.70
N ASN A 9 -9.62 0.28 -5.21
CA ASN A 9 -9.91 1.01 -6.45
C ASN A 9 -9.05 0.56 -7.65
N TYR A 10 -8.11 -0.36 -7.42
CA TYR A 10 -7.32 -0.96 -8.49
C TYR A 10 -6.94 -2.42 -8.21
N GLU A 11 -6.64 -3.15 -9.29
CA GLU A 11 -6.12 -4.51 -9.28
C GLU A 11 -4.80 -4.55 -10.07
N TYR A 12 -3.82 -5.34 -9.62
CA TYR A 12 -2.60 -5.58 -10.39
C TYR A 12 -2.93 -6.44 -11.62
N MET A 13 -2.45 -6.03 -12.79
CA MET A 13 -2.83 -6.70 -14.05
C MET A 13 -2.19 -8.08 -14.22
N ASP A 14 -0.93 -8.21 -13.83
CA ASP A 14 -0.18 -9.46 -13.95
C ASP A 14 0.64 -9.66 -12.69
N LYS A 15 -0.03 -10.12 -11.62
CA LYS A 15 0.58 -10.28 -10.30
C LYS A 15 1.66 -11.38 -10.30
N GLU A 16 1.58 -12.33 -11.21
CA GLU A 16 2.49 -13.48 -11.28
C GLU A 16 3.85 -13.11 -11.90
N SER A 17 3.90 -12.10 -12.77
CA SER A 17 5.16 -11.59 -13.32
C SER A 17 5.87 -10.57 -12.44
N ILE A 18 5.24 -10.13 -11.35
CA ILE A 18 5.87 -9.22 -10.39
C ILE A 18 6.93 -9.98 -9.60
N ASP A 19 8.12 -9.39 -9.49
CA ASP A 19 9.20 -9.94 -8.67
C ASP A 19 8.73 -10.13 -7.22
N LYS A 20 8.94 -11.34 -6.68
CA LYS A 20 8.54 -11.71 -5.32
C LYS A 20 9.26 -10.90 -4.26
N ASP A 21 10.45 -10.35 -4.57
CA ASP A 21 11.19 -9.48 -3.66
C ASP A 21 10.47 -8.14 -3.41
N LEU A 22 9.50 -7.79 -4.27
CA LEU A 22 8.64 -6.62 -4.08
C LEU A 22 7.41 -6.91 -3.22
N PHE A 23 7.23 -8.13 -2.70
CA PHE A 23 6.03 -8.52 -1.95
C PHE A 23 6.24 -8.34 -0.45
N CYS A 24 5.16 -7.95 0.21
CA CYS A 24 5.07 -7.93 1.66
C CYS A 24 5.08 -9.35 2.23
N ASP A 25 5.98 -9.59 3.18
CA ASP A 25 6.15 -10.85 3.91
C ASP A 25 4.93 -11.29 4.76
N TYR A 26 3.95 -10.40 4.91
CA TYR A 26 2.71 -10.64 5.66
C TYR A 26 1.50 -10.81 4.73
N CYS A 27 1.21 -9.81 3.89
CA CYS A 27 -0.02 -9.79 3.10
C CYS A 27 0.12 -10.41 1.70
N ASN A 28 1.34 -10.79 1.28
CA ASN A 28 1.61 -11.36 -0.05
C ASN A 28 1.06 -10.51 -1.21
N ASN A 29 1.16 -9.19 -1.06
CA ASN A 29 0.89 -8.21 -2.11
C ASN A 29 2.12 -7.31 -2.30
N PRO A 30 2.29 -6.68 -3.47
CA PRO A 30 3.36 -5.72 -3.67
C PRO A 30 3.37 -4.65 -2.59
N LEU A 31 4.56 -4.34 -2.09
CA LEU A 31 4.78 -3.49 -0.93
C LEU A 31 4.17 -2.10 -1.15
N ALA A 32 3.58 -1.58 -0.08
CA ALA A 32 3.12 -0.21 0.02
C ALA A 32 3.70 0.42 1.28
N ASP A 33 4.44 1.51 1.11
CA ASP A 33 5.27 2.11 2.17
C ASP A 33 6.17 1.05 2.85
N PRO A 34 7.17 0.54 2.09
CA PRO A 34 7.97 -0.61 2.50
C PRO A 34 8.82 -0.32 3.75
N ILE A 35 8.73 -1.21 4.73
CA ILE A 35 9.48 -1.19 5.99
C ILE A 35 10.22 -2.51 6.14
N SER A 36 11.53 -2.42 6.39
CA SER A 36 12.36 -3.57 6.71
C SER A 36 12.63 -3.69 8.20
N THR A 37 12.74 -4.94 8.64
CA THR A 37 13.27 -5.27 9.96
C THR A 37 14.80 -5.41 9.88
N PRO A 38 15.54 -5.31 11.00
CA PRO A 38 16.98 -5.60 11.03
C PRO A 38 17.34 -7.04 10.63
N TYR A 39 16.34 -7.92 10.49
CA TYR A 39 16.48 -9.32 10.09
C TYR A 39 16.14 -9.56 8.62
N ASN A 40 16.12 -8.51 7.80
CA ASN A 40 15.97 -8.59 6.35
C ASN A 40 14.59 -9.07 5.84
N HIS A 41 13.56 -9.02 6.70
CA HIS A 41 12.16 -9.17 6.28
C HIS A 41 11.56 -7.81 5.96
N THR A 42 10.69 -7.76 4.95
CA THR A 42 10.11 -6.51 4.44
C THR A 42 8.59 -6.57 4.38
N PHE A 43 7.96 -5.55 4.94
CA PHE A 43 6.52 -5.46 5.14
C PHE A 43 5.98 -4.13 4.61
N CYS A 44 4.68 -4.05 4.32
CA CYS A 44 4.02 -2.75 4.26
C CYS A 44 3.99 -2.15 5.68
N ARG A 45 4.17 -0.82 5.82
CA ARG A 45 4.04 -0.13 7.11
C ARG A 45 2.77 -0.54 7.86
N GLY A 46 1.61 -0.44 7.19
CA GLY A 46 0.33 -0.79 7.81
C GLY A 46 0.23 -2.27 8.25
N CYS A 47 0.97 -3.18 7.61
CA CYS A 47 0.99 -4.59 7.99
C CYS A 47 1.79 -4.81 9.27
N ILE A 48 3.04 -4.33 9.32
CA ILE A 48 3.91 -4.53 10.50
C ILE A 48 3.37 -3.79 11.74
N GLU A 49 2.81 -2.59 11.56
CA GLU A 49 2.19 -1.85 12.66
C GLU A 49 0.95 -2.57 13.21
N SER A 50 0.15 -3.17 12.34
CA SER A 50 -1.02 -3.97 12.75
C SER A 50 -0.61 -5.24 13.47
N GLU A 51 0.49 -5.87 13.04
CA GLU A 51 1.02 -7.06 13.69
C GLU A 51 1.56 -6.73 15.08
N PHE A 52 2.36 -5.68 15.24
CA PHE A 52 2.87 -5.26 16.56
C PHE A 52 1.76 -4.94 17.55
N LYS A 53 0.65 -4.34 17.10
CA LYS A 53 -0.53 -4.11 17.95
C LYS A 53 -1.19 -5.41 18.43
N LYS A 54 -1.08 -6.51 17.67
CA LYS A 54 -1.70 -7.80 18.00
C LYS A 54 -0.75 -8.72 18.80
N SER A 55 0.51 -8.82 18.39
CA SER A 55 1.49 -9.79 18.89
C SER A 55 2.42 -9.23 19.97
N GLY A 56 2.36 -7.92 20.23
CA GLY A 56 3.02 -7.28 21.37
C GLY A 56 4.47 -6.84 21.15
N SER A 57 5.15 -7.28 20.08
CA SER A 57 6.46 -6.78 19.57
C SER A 57 7.28 -7.85 18.81
N THR A 58 6.62 -8.69 18.00
CA THR A 58 7.33 -9.72 17.22
C THR A 58 7.01 -9.60 15.74
N CYS A 59 8.04 -9.75 14.91
CA CYS A 59 7.90 -9.88 13.46
C CYS A 59 7.05 -11.12 13.13
N ALA A 60 6.15 -11.02 12.15
CA ALA A 60 5.16 -12.06 11.81
C ALA A 60 5.79 -13.40 11.36
N LYS A 61 7.09 -13.43 11.05
CA LYS A 61 7.79 -14.63 10.59
C LYS A 61 8.24 -15.49 11.76
N ALA A 62 8.09 -16.80 11.60
CA ALA A 62 8.49 -17.80 12.61
C ALA A 62 9.96 -17.68 13.03
N GLU A 63 10.84 -17.28 12.10
CA GLU A 63 12.28 -17.09 12.32
C GLU A 63 12.62 -15.91 13.25
N CYS A 64 11.65 -15.01 13.50
CA CYS A 64 11.80 -13.88 14.40
C CYS A 64 11.13 -14.08 15.76
N LYS A 65 10.53 -15.24 16.04
CA LYS A 65 9.82 -15.50 17.32
C LYS A 65 10.67 -15.29 18.57
N ASN A 66 11.99 -15.47 18.47
CA ASN A 66 12.92 -15.30 19.60
C ASN A 66 13.66 -13.96 19.58
N LYS A 67 13.29 -13.05 18.67
CA LYS A 67 13.94 -11.76 18.46
C LYS A 67 12.91 -10.67 18.70
N SER A 68 13.09 -9.89 19.76
CA SER A 68 12.22 -8.74 20.04
C SER A 68 12.56 -7.63 19.05
N THR A 69 11.62 -7.28 18.18
CA THR A 69 11.74 -6.12 17.28
C THR A 69 10.73 -5.09 17.76
N THR A 70 11.20 -3.90 18.07
CA THR A 70 10.35 -2.78 18.46
C THR A 70 10.07 -1.88 17.27
N MET A 71 9.11 -0.95 17.42
CA MET A 71 8.85 0.08 16.39
C MET A 71 10.10 0.92 16.06
N ASN A 72 11.01 1.10 17.01
CA ASN A 72 12.21 1.91 16.83
C ASN A 72 13.27 1.20 15.98
N ASP A 73 13.18 -0.13 15.85
CA ASP A 73 14.12 -0.94 15.08
C ASP A 73 13.72 -1.05 13.60
N LEU A 74 12.55 -0.50 13.24
CA LEU A 74 12.02 -0.55 11.88
C LEU A 74 12.73 0.46 10.98
N ILE A 75 13.18 -0.01 9.82
CA ILE A 75 13.94 0.79 8.86
C ILE A 75 13.04 1.02 7.64
N PRO A 76 12.61 2.27 7.36
CA PRO A 76 11.90 2.60 6.14
C PRO A 76 12.81 2.40 4.92
N ILE A 77 12.31 1.69 3.91
CA ILE A 77 12.97 1.64 2.60
C ILE A 77 12.68 2.95 1.89
N THR A 78 13.73 3.70 1.61
CA THR A 78 13.68 5.00 0.92
C THR A 78 14.45 4.99 -0.40
N GLU A 79 15.02 3.83 -0.73
CA GLU A 79 15.81 3.57 -1.91
C GLU A 79 14.95 3.80 -3.16
N ARG A 80 15.24 4.90 -3.85
CA ARG A 80 14.52 5.33 -5.06
C ARG A 80 14.35 4.21 -6.09
N ILE A 81 15.31 3.32 -6.22
CA ILE A 81 15.24 2.20 -7.17
C ILE A 81 14.09 1.25 -6.80
N VAL A 82 14.00 0.85 -5.53
CA VAL A 82 12.94 -0.04 -5.04
C VAL A 82 11.59 0.63 -5.18
N LEU A 83 11.47 1.89 -4.76
CA LEU A 83 10.24 2.68 -4.89
C LEU A 83 9.79 2.82 -6.35
N ASN A 84 10.72 3.06 -7.27
CA ASN A 84 10.41 3.14 -8.69
C ASN A 84 9.95 1.80 -9.29
N MET A 85 10.55 0.67 -8.89
CA MET A 85 10.11 -0.65 -9.34
C MET A 85 8.66 -0.91 -8.95
N LEU A 86 8.37 -0.58 -7.69
CA LEU A 86 7.07 -0.58 -7.06
C LEU A 86 6.05 0.32 -7.79
N ASP A 87 6.41 1.56 -8.12
CA ASP A 87 5.52 2.52 -8.77
C ASP A 87 5.19 2.20 -10.23
N ARG A 88 6.10 1.52 -10.94
CA ARG A 88 5.93 1.13 -12.34
C ARG A 88 5.01 -0.07 -12.55
N LEU A 89 4.58 -0.74 -11.47
CA LEU A 89 3.70 -1.89 -11.57
C LEU A 89 2.38 -1.51 -12.26
N PRO A 90 1.97 -2.23 -13.34
CA PRO A 90 0.76 -1.93 -14.07
C PRO A 90 -0.48 -2.37 -13.28
N VAL A 91 -1.43 -1.45 -13.14
CA VAL A 91 -2.71 -1.69 -12.48
C VAL A 91 -3.88 -1.37 -13.40
N LYS A 92 -5.00 -2.04 -13.14
CA LYS A 92 -6.32 -1.79 -13.71
C LYS A 92 -7.17 -1.07 -12.69
N CYS A 93 -7.80 0.02 -13.09
CA CYS A 93 -8.81 0.68 -12.27
C CYS A 93 -10.07 -0.19 -12.19
N THR A 94 -10.52 -0.54 -10.97
CA THR A 94 -11.75 -1.33 -10.76
C THR A 94 -13.01 -0.50 -10.97
N VAL A 95 -12.90 0.83 -10.94
CA VAL A 95 -14.02 1.77 -11.04
C VAL A 95 -14.38 2.09 -12.50
N CYS A 96 -13.41 2.52 -13.31
CA CYS A 96 -13.64 2.86 -14.71
C CYS A 96 -13.18 1.80 -15.72
N GLY A 97 -12.35 0.83 -15.29
CA GLY A 97 -11.83 -0.24 -16.15
C GLY A 97 -10.57 0.12 -16.94
N THR A 98 -10.02 1.34 -16.81
CA THR A 98 -8.77 1.74 -17.48
C THR A 98 -7.62 0.83 -17.08
N LEU A 99 -6.86 0.35 -18.07
CA LEU A 99 -5.73 -0.57 -17.92
C LEU A 99 -4.39 0.17 -18.01
N ASN A 100 -3.31 -0.52 -17.62
CA ASN A 100 -1.92 -0.09 -17.75
C ASN A 100 -1.61 1.25 -17.07
N ILE A 101 -2.32 1.55 -15.98
CA ILE A 101 -2.00 2.69 -15.13
C ILE A 101 -0.78 2.28 -14.29
N GLN A 102 0.26 3.10 -14.25
CA GLN A 102 1.34 2.87 -13.29
C GLN A 102 0.80 3.09 -11.88
N ARG A 103 1.08 2.17 -10.96
CA ARG A 103 0.61 2.25 -9.57
C ARG A 103 0.90 3.61 -8.93
N GLY A 104 2.11 4.15 -9.12
CA GLY A 104 2.50 5.48 -8.59
C GLY A 104 1.67 6.64 -9.15
N SER A 105 1.07 6.47 -10.34
CA SER A 105 0.21 7.46 -10.98
C SER A 105 -1.29 7.21 -10.74
N PHE A 106 -1.65 6.18 -9.97
CA PHE A 106 -3.05 5.79 -9.80
C PHE A 106 -3.86 6.86 -9.05
N GLU A 107 -3.28 7.54 -8.07
CA GLU A 107 -3.95 8.62 -7.34
C GLU A 107 -4.32 9.78 -8.29
N GLN A 108 -3.41 10.14 -9.20
CA GLN A 108 -3.69 11.15 -10.22
C GLN A 108 -4.80 10.69 -11.17
N HIS A 109 -4.80 9.41 -11.56
CA HIS A 109 -5.90 8.82 -12.31
C HIS A 109 -7.23 8.96 -11.56
N ALA A 110 -7.28 8.50 -10.31
CA ALA A 110 -8.46 8.54 -9.47
C ALA A 110 -9.04 9.96 -9.35
N ALA A 111 -8.18 10.95 -9.09
CA ALA A 111 -8.61 12.32 -8.85
C ALA A 111 -9.01 13.10 -10.11
N LYS A 112 -8.36 12.87 -11.26
CA LYS A 112 -8.48 13.75 -12.44
C LYS A 112 -9.01 13.08 -13.70
N PHE A 113 -8.83 11.77 -13.82
CA PHE A 113 -9.06 11.05 -15.07
C PHE A 113 -10.09 9.93 -14.96
N CYS A 114 -10.45 9.52 -13.74
CA CYS A 114 -11.40 8.44 -13.53
C CYS A 114 -12.82 8.94 -13.80
N SER A 115 -13.38 8.53 -14.93
CA SER A 115 -14.71 8.95 -15.41
C SER A 115 -15.88 8.48 -14.53
N LYS A 116 -15.64 7.56 -13.60
CA LYS A 116 -16.67 6.93 -12.76
C LYS A 116 -16.38 7.02 -11.25
N LEU A 117 -15.28 7.66 -10.85
CA LEU A 117 -14.99 7.83 -9.43
C LEU A 117 -15.80 9.00 -8.88
N THR A 118 -16.78 8.69 -8.05
CA THR A 118 -17.46 9.71 -7.25
C THR A 118 -16.49 10.21 -6.18
N VAL A 119 -15.90 11.38 -6.42
CA VAL A 119 -15.14 12.09 -5.39
C VAL A 119 -16.11 12.94 -4.59
N ASN A 120 -16.10 12.78 -3.27
CA ASN A 120 -16.89 13.63 -2.40
C ASN A 120 -16.29 15.03 -2.38
N CYS A 121 -17.13 16.04 -2.59
CA CYS A 121 -16.70 17.43 -2.51
C CYS A 121 -16.30 17.75 -1.06
N PRO A 122 -15.09 18.28 -0.79
CA PRO A 122 -14.71 18.74 0.55
C PRO A 122 -15.61 19.86 1.08
N ALA A 123 -16.34 20.53 0.19
CA ALA A 123 -17.32 21.57 0.48
C ALA A 123 -18.77 21.04 0.49
N ALA A 124 -18.98 19.72 0.58
CA ALA A 124 -20.34 19.17 0.65
C ALA A 124 -21.15 19.69 1.85
N ASP A 125 -20.46 20.11 2.93
CA ASP A 125 -21.06 20.68 4.13
C ASP A 125 -21.24 22.22 4.06
N LEU A 126 -20.80 22.87 2.98
CA LEU A 126 -21.06 24.29 2.76
C LEU A 126 -22.43 24.45 2.10
N GLU A 127 -23.43 24.83 2.90
CA GLU A 127 -24.73 25.26 2.38
C GLU A 127 -24.52 26.42 1.41
N CYS A 128 -24.88 26.23 0.13
CA CYS A 128 -24.82 27.29 -0.86
C CYS A 128 -25.80 28.42 -0.46
N PRO A 129 -25.33 29.66 -0.20
CA PRO A 129 -26.17 30.75 0.29
C PRO A 129 -27.13 31.34 -0.78
N TRP A 130 -27.26 30.70 -1.94
CA TRP A 130 -28.10 31.12 -3.06
C TRP A 130 -29.26 30.15 -3.30
N SER A 131 -29.93 29.75 -2.22
CA SER A 131 -31.23 29.05 -2.30
C SER A 131 -32.37 30.05 -2.09
#